data_AF-A0AAW5UIP4-F1
#
_entry.id   AF-A0AAW5UIP4-F1
#
_cell.length_a   1.000
_cell.length_b   1.000
_cell.length_c   1.000
_cell.angle_alpha   90.00
_cell.angle_beta   90.00
_cell.angle_gamma   90.00
#
_symmetry.space_group_name_H-M   'P 1'
#
loop_
_entity.id
_entity.type
_entity.pdbx_description
1 polymer ?
#
loop_
_entity_poly.entity_id
_entity_poly.type
_entity_poly.pdbx_seq_one_letter_code
_entity_poly.pdbx_strand_id
1 'polypeptide(L)'
;MKKVLVIDTSVLCVWLKVPGKETCGPSKALVTYEMVSEKIEEEKKKGTTFILPLATIIETGNHIAHSSGDRKSLGEEFAQIMIDSADEKSPWAAFTEQSSLWNPENLKKLAEKWKATVIGGQALGDASIVEVVKYYTDLGYEVEIFTGDEGLKAYEPTVEIPRRRRK
;
A
#
# COMPACT_ATOMS: atom_id res chain seq x y z
N MET A 1 -1.71 11.48 17.08
CA MET A 1 -2.05 11.46 15.65
C MET A 1 -2.33 10.00 15.30
N LYS A 2 -3.40 9.69 14.55
CA LYS A 2 -3.62 8.30 14.11
C LYS A 2 -2.70 8.03 12.92
N LYS A 3 -1.97 6.92 12.96
CA LYS A 3 -1.08 6.51 11.88
C LYS A 3 -1.76 5.49 10.99
N VAL A 4 -1.57 5.62 9.68
CA VAL A 4 -1.95 4.61 8.68
C VAL A 4 -0.70 4.11 7.95
N LEU A 5 -0.67 2.81 7.71
CA LEU A 5 0.34 2.14 6.89
C LEU A 5 -0.32 1.65 5.60
N VAL A 6 -0.01 2.29 4.48
CA VAL A 6 -0.54 1.93 3.16
C VAL A 6 0.36 0.86 2.55
N ILE A 7 -0.18 -0.34 2.33
CA ILE A 7 0.60 -1.51 1.91
C ILE A 7 0.58 -1.64 0.39
N ASP A 8 1.75 -1.58 -0.23
CA ASP A 8 1.95 -1.78 -1.66
C ASP A 8 2.07 -3.27 -2.06
N THR A 9 1.85 -3.57 -3.34
CA THR A 9 2.00 -4.89 -3.96
C THR A 9 3.37 -5.50 -3.68
N SER A 10 4.44 -4.71 -3.81
CA SER A 10 5.81 -5.23 -3.70
C SER A 10 6.08 -5.86 -2.33
N VAL A 11 5.70 -5.16 -1.26
CA VAL A 11 5.89 -5.65 0.12
C VAL A 11 4.88 -6.72 0.51
N LEU A 12 3.65 -6.67 -0.01
CA LEU A 12 2.66 -7.70 0.27
C LEU A 12 3.07 -9.04 -0.37
N CYS A 13 3.60 -9.02 -1.59
CA CYS A 13 4.16 -10.21 -2.22
C CYS A 13 5.34 -10.79 -1.43
N VAL A 14 6.24 -9.95 -0.90
CA VAL A 14 7.33 -10.39 -0.01
C VAL A 14 6.78 -11.02 1.26
N TRP A 15 5.77 -10.38 1.88
CA TRP A 15 5.18 -10.86 3.13
C TRP A 15 4.50 -12.23 2.96
N LEU A 16 3.77 -12.42 1.86
CA LEU A 16 3.14 -13.68 1.48
C LEU A 16 4.13 -14.70 0.90
N LYS A 17 5.41 -14.33 0.72
CA LYS A 17 6.45 -15.17 0.09
C LYS A 17 6.04 -15.69 -1.29
N VAL A 18 5.46 -14.82 -2.11
CA VAL A 18 5.08 -15.17 -3.48
C VAL A 18 6.35 -15.57 -4.27
N PRO A 19 6.38 -16.73 -4.94
CA PRO A 19 7.55 -17.18 -5.69
C PRO A 19 8.00 -16.16 -6.75
N GLY A 20 9.30 -15.87 -6.76
CA GLY A 20 9.91 -14.84 -7.62
C GLY A 20 9.71 -13.41 -7.12
N LYS A 21 9.19 -13.23 -5.89
CA LYS A 21 8.97 -11.95 -5.21
C LYS A 21 9.45 -12.01 -3.75
N GLU A 22 10.49 -12.78 -3.47
CA GLU A 22 11.03 -13.01 -2.13
C GLU A 22 11.69 -11.76 -1.52
N THR A 23 12.11 -10.83 -2.38
CA THR A 23 12.62 -9.51 -1.98
C THR A 23 12.04 -8.43 -2.89
N CYS A 24 12.02 -7.19 -2.41
CA CYS A 24 11.71 -6.01 -3.20
C CYS A 24 12.71 -4.89 -2.90
N GLY A 25 12.63 -3.76 -3.61
CA GLY A 25 13.60 -2.67 -3.46
C GLY A 25 14.77 -2.74 -4.45
N PRO A 26 15.53 -1.63 -4.57
CA PRO A 26 16.72 -1.59 -5.39
C PRO A 26 17.80 -2.50 -4.78
N SER A 27 18.76 -2.98 -5.59
CA SER A 27 19.78 -3.93 -5.13
C SER A 27 20.62 -3.45 -3.95
N LYS A 28 20.67 -2.13 -3.69
CA LYS A 28 21.40 -1.53 -2.57
C LYS A 28 20.55 -1.37 -1.29
N ALA A 29 19.25 -1.58 -1.38
CA ALA A 29 18.29 -1.47 -0.28
C ALA A 29 17.20 -2.55 -0.43
N LEU A 30 17.62 -3.81 -0.53
CA LEU A 30 16.71 -4.94 -0.62
C LEU A 30 15.91 -5.07 0.68
N VAL A 31 14.61 -5.20 0.53
CA VAL A 31 13.64 -5.44 1.58
C VAL A 31 13.31 -6.93 1.57
N THR A 32 13.61 -7.62 2.67
CA THR A 32 13.38 -9.08 2.83
C THR A 32 12.12 -9.38 3.63
N TYR A 33 11.70 -10.65 3.64
CA TYR A 33 10.59 -11.12 4.47
C TYR A 33 10.77 -10.77 5.95
N GLU A 34 11.97 -10.92 6.51
CA GLU A 34 12.24 -10.66 7.92
C GLU A 34 12.00 -9.18 8.25
N MET A 35 12.51 -8.28 7.40
CA MET A 35 12.31 -6.83 7.55
C MET A 35 10.83 -6.48 7.45
N VAL A 36 10.11 -7.11 6.52
CA VAL A 36 8.67 -6.87 6.34
C VAL A 36 7.86 -7.36 7.52
N SER A 37 8.12 -8.58 7.97
CA SER A 37 7.43 -9.19 9.11
C SER A 37 7.71 -8.42 10.40
N GLU A 38 8.94 -7.99 10.64
CA GLU A 38 9.31 -7.20 11.82
C GLU A 38 8.54 -5.88 11.85
N LYS A 39 8.57 -5.13 10.74
CA LYS A 39 7.84 -3.87 10.63
C LYS A 39 6.34 -4.04 10.84
N ILE A 40 5.73 -5.08 10.28
CA ILE A 40 4.30 -5.36 10.46
C ILE A 40 3.97 -5.61 11.94
N GLU A 41 4.77 -6.42 12.63
CA GLU A 41 4.54 -6.70 14.05
C GLU A 41 4.77 -5.47 14.94
N GLU A 42 5.74 -4.63 14.60
CA GLU A 42 5.93 -3.35 15.28
C GLU A 42 4.73 -2.41 15.11
N GLU A 43 4.24 -2.26 13.88
CA GLU A 43 3.13 -1.34 13.59
C GLU A 43 1.81 -1.85 14.18
N LYS A 44 1.59 -3.17 14.22
CA LYS A 44 0.49 -3.79 14.99
C LYS A 44 0.57 -3.40 16.47
N LYS A 45 1.75 -3.51 17.10
CA LYS A 45 1.95 -3.14 18.52
C LYS A 45 1.71 -1.66 18.79
N LYS A 46 2.03 -0.79 17.82
CA LYS A 46 1.79 0.66 17.88
C LYS A 46 0.31 1.03 17.67
N GLY A 47 -0.54 0.07 17.30
CA GLY A 47 -1.94 0.31 16.96
C GLY A 47 -2.12 1.07 15.63
N THR A 48 -1.15 0.95 14.72
CA THR A 48 -1.20 1.54 13.39
C THR A 48 -2.30 0.86 12.58
N THR A 49 -3.10 1.65 11.86
CA THR A 49 -4.15 1.14 10.99
C THR A 49 -3.56 0.75 9.63
N PHE A 50 -3.86 -0.44 9.13
CA PHE A 50 -3.35 -0.92 7.85
C PHE A 50 -4.37 -0.67 6.75
N ILE A 51 -3.90 -0.10 5.65
CA ILE A 51 -4.70 0.13 4.45
C ILE A 51 -4.25 -0.85 3.39
N LEU A 52 -5.20 -1.61 2.84
CA LEU A 52 -5.00 -2.49 1.70
C LEU A 52 -5.62 -1.84 0.45
N PRO A 53 -4.84 -1.17 -0.41
CA PRO A 53 -5.34 -0.56 -1.64
C PRO A 53 -5.95 -1.59 -2.59
N LEU A 54 -6.98 -1.19 -3.35
CA LEU A 54 -7.56 -2.06 -4.38
C LEU A 54 -6.54 -2.47 -5.46
N ALA A 55 -5.62 -1.58 -5.86
CA ALA A 55 -4.55 -1.93 -6.78
C ALA A 55 -3.65 -3.03 -6.23
N THR A 56 -3.23 -2.91 -4.97
CA THR A 56 -2.47 -3.96 -4.25
C THR A 56 -3.21 -5.29 -4.30
N ILE A 57 -4.54 -5.29 -4.08
CA ILE A 57 -5.33 -6.52 -4.13
C ILE A 57 -5.27 -7.18 -5.52
N ILE A 58 -5.52 -6.39 -6.56
CA ILE A 58 -5.58 -6.90 -7.94
C ILE A 58 -4.21 -7.40 -8.39
N GLU A 59 -3.15 -6.65 -8.11
CA GLU A 59 -1.80 -6.98 -8.57
C GLU A 59 -1.21 -8.17 -7.80
N THR A 60 -1.37 -8.23 -6.46
CA THR A 60 -0.94 -9.39 -5.68
C THR A 60 -1.70 -10.65 -6.09
N GLY A 61 -3.02 -10.56 -6.31
CA GLY A 61 -3.82 -11.68 -6.81
C GLY A 61 -3.32 -12.19 -8.18
N ASN A 62 -3.01 -11.27 -9.09
CA ASN A 62 -2.43 -11.62 -10.39
C ASN A 62 -1.04 -12.27 -10.25
N HIS A 63 -0.18 -11.78 -9.36
CA HIS A 63 1.12 -12.40 -9.11
C HIS A 63 0.98 -13.82 -8.56
N ILE A 64 0.07 -14.06 -7.62
CA ILE A 64 -0.20 -15.41 -7.09
C ILE A 64 -0.69 -16.34 -8.20
N ALA A 65 -1.67 -15.90 -9.01
CA ALA A 65 -2.26 -16.73 -10.07
C ALA A 65 -1.23 -17.22 -11.11
N HIS A 66 -0.23 -16.38 -11.41
CA HIS A 66 0.85 -16.66 -12.35
C HIS A 66 2.13 -17.20 -11.71
N SER A 67 2.15 -17.42 -10.40
CA SER A 67 3.32 -17.96 -9.69
C SER A 67 3.47 -19.48 -9.89
N SER A 68 4.70 -19.98 -9.73
CA SER A 68 5.03 -21.41 -9.84
C SER A 68 4.89 -22.20 -8.53
N GLY A 69 4.41 -21.57 -7.44
CA GLY A 69 4.32 -22.19 -6.12
C GLY A 69 2.97 -22.82 -5.80
N ASP A 70 2.72 -23.05 -4.50
CA ASP A 70 1.42 -23.51 -4.01
C ASP A 70 0.39 -22.38 -4.05
N ARG A 71 -0.23 -22.21 -5.23
CA ARG A 71 -1.25 -21.20 -5.47
C ARG A 71 -2.49 -21.37 -4.59
N LYS A 72 -2.76 -22.60 -4.11
CA LYS A 72 -3.89 -22.83 -3.22
C LYS A 72 -3.59 -22.23 -1.84
N SER A 73 -2.45 -22.59 -1.24
CA SER A 73 -2.04 -22.05 0.07
C SER A 73 -1.92 -20.52 0.02
N LEU A 74 -1.23 -19.98 -1.00
CA LEU A 74 -1.08 -18.53 -1.18
C LEU A 74 -2.43 -17.83 -1.36
N GLY A 75 -3.34 -18.44 -2.13
CA GLY A 75 -4.68 -17.92 -2.34
C GLY A 75 -5.51 -17.90 -1.06
N GLU A 76 -5.41 -18.92 -0.22
CA GLU A 76 -6.09 -18.98 1.08
C GLU A 76 -5.55 -17.92 2.05
N GLU A 77 -4.22 -17.77 2.16
CA GLU A 77 -3.59 -16.75 3.00
C GLU A 77 -3.94 -15.32 2.55
N PHE A 78 -3.85 -15.06 1.24
CA PHE A 78 -4.20 -13.75 0.69
C PHE A 78 -5.70 -13.45 0.83
N ALA A 79 -6.57 -14.43 0.61
CA ALA A 79 -8.00 -14.29 0.82
C ALA A 79 -8.33 -13.94 2.27
N GLN A 80 -7.63 -14.52 3.25
CA GLN A 80 -7.83 -14.18 4.66
C GLN A 80 -7.49 -12.70 4.95
N ILE A 81 -6.40 -12.18 4.36
CA ILE A 81 -6.06 -10.75 4.47
C ILE A 81 -7.18 -9.87 3.88
N MET A 82 -7.72 -10.23 2.72
CA MET A 82 -8.82 -9.50 2.09
C MET A 82 -10.09 -9.51 2.96
N ILE A 83 -10.43 -10.67 3.52
CA ILE A 83 -11.58 -10.82 4.43
C ILE A 83 -11.38 -9.97 5.68
N ASP A 84 -10.19 -10.02 6.30
CA ASP A 84 -9.91 -9.23 7.50
C ASP A 84 -9.95 -7.73 7.24
N SER A 85 -9.52 -7.27 6.05
CA SER A 85 -9.67 -5.87 5.63
C SER A 85 -11.11 -5.48 5.30
N ALA A 86 -11.91 -6.39 4.76
CA ALA A 86 -13.33 -6.13 4.52
C ALA A 86 -14.15 -6.11 5.82
N ASP A 87 -13.78 -6.96 6.78
CA ASP A 87 -14.43 -7.11 8.09
C ASP A 87 -13.94 -6.09 9.14
N GLU A 88 -13.02 -5.17 8.77
CA GLU A 88 -12.44 -4.18 9.70
C GLU A 88 -11.74 -4.82 10.91
N LYS A 89 -11.17 -6.02 10.72
CA LYS A 89 -10.44 -6.68 11.80
C LYS A 89 -9.10 -6.00 11.98
N SER A 90 -8.87 -5.48 13.19
CA SER A 90 -7.60 -4.87 13.58
C SER A 90 -6.40 -5.74 13.14
N PRO A 91 -5.39 -5.17 12.46
CA PRO A 91 -5.13 -3.73 12.28
C PRO A 91 -5.81 -3.09 11.06
N TRP A 92 -6.58 -3.80 10.26
CA TRP A 92 -7.07 -3.32 8.97
C TRP A 92 -8.19 -2.28 9.07
N ALA A 93 -8.13 -1.26 8.19
CA ALA A 93 -9.23 -0.32 7.98
C ALA A 93 -10.34 -0.92 7.13
N ALA A 94 -11.52 -0.28 7.23
CA ALA A 94 -12.66 -0.54 6.38
C ALA A 94 -12.33 -0.35 4.91
N PHE A 95 -12.43 -1.43 4.13
CA PHE A 95 -12.30 -1.34 2.67
C PHE A 95 -13.29 -0.34 2.05
N THR A 96 -14.45 -0.14 2.69
CA THR A 96 -15.51 0.78 2.24
C THR A 96 -15.07 2.24 2.18
N GLU A 97 -14.11 2.70 2.99
CA GLU A 97 -13.60 4.09 2.95
C GLU A 97 -12.98 4.42 1.58
N GLN A 98 -12.37 3.42 0.92
CA GLN A 98 -11.75 3.58 -0.39
C GLN A 98 -12.77 3.59 -1.54
N SER A 99 -13.99 3.08 -1.35
CA SER A 99 -15.01 3.04 -2.42
C SER A 99 -15.36 4.43 -2.96
N SER A 100 -15.28 5.45 -2.10
CA SER A 100 -15.50 6.86 -2.46
C SER A 100 -14.45 7.40 -3.45
N LEU A 101 -13.25 6.81 -3.48
CA LEU A 101 -12.17 7.20 -4.40
C LEU A 101 -12.44 6.77 -5.83
N TRP A 102 -13.31 5.79 -6.04
CA TRP A 102 -13.53 5.17 -7.35
C TRP A 102 -14.88 5.53 -8.00
N ASN A 103 -15.53 6.59 -7.52
CA ASN A 103 -16.71 7.13 -8.19
C ASN A 103 -16.35 7.72 -9.58
N PRO A 104 -17.32 7.90 -10.51
CA PRO A 104 -17.03 8.33 -11.89
C PRO A 104 -16.23 9.64 -12.01
N GLU A 105 -16.41 10.57 -11.07
CA GLU A 105 -15.71 11.86 -11.09
C GLU A 105 -14.24 11.69 -10.67
N ASN A 106 -13.99 10.93 -9.60
CA ASN A 106 -12.64 10.66 -9.14
C ASN A 106 -11.87 9.76 -10.11
N LEU A 107 -12.55 8.84 -10.79
CA LEU A 107 -11.94 8.03 -11.86
C LEU A 107 -11.45 8.90 -13.03
N LYS A 108 -12.24 9.89 -13.46
CA LYS A 108 -11.82 10.85 -14.50
C LYS A 108 -10.62 11.68 -14.05
N LYS A 109 -10.61 12.13 -12.78
CA LYS A 109 -9.47 12.85 -12.21
C LYS A 109 -8.20 12.01 -12.19
N LEU A 110 -8.31 10.74 -11.77
CA LEU A 110 -7.18 9.80 -11.82
C LEU A 110 -6.68 9.67 -13.26
N ALA A 111 -7.58 9.49 -14.23
CA ALA A 111 -7.21 9.33 -15.64
C ALA A 111 -6.45 10.55 -16.19
N GLU A 112 -6.90 11.78 -15.91
CA GLU A 112 -6.21 13.00 -16.36
C GLU A 112 -4.87 13.20 -15.67
N LYS A 113 -4.78 12.94 -14.35
CA LYS A 113 -3.51 12.99 -13.62
C LYS A 113 -2.52 11.96 -14.15
N TRP A 114 -2.95 10.71 -14.28
CA TRP A 114 -2.10 9.61 -14.71
C TRP A 114 -1.62 9.78 -16.15
N LYS A 115 -2.47 10.29 -17.04
CA LYS A 115 -2.07 10.66 -18.41
C LYS A 115 -0.86 11.60 -18.44
N ALA A 116 -0.71 12.49 -17.45
CA ALA A 116 0.43 13.38 -17.36
C ALA A 116 1.69 12.71 -16.77
N THR A 117 1.54 11.70 -15.91
CA THR A 117 2.65 11.06 -15.20
C THR A 117 3.13 9.76 -15.85
N VAL A 118 2.34 9.13 -16.71
CA VAL A 118 2.70 7.88 -17.42
C VAL A 118 3.96 8.01 -18.27
N ILE A 119 4.26 9.22 -18.78
CA ILE A 119 5.50 9.49 -19.53
C ILE A 119 6.75 9.31 -18.65
N GLY A 120 6.61 9.48 -17.33
CA GLY A 120 7.65 9.20 -16.33
C GLY A 120 7.70 7.74 -15.89
N GLY A 121 6.87 6.86 -16.48
CA GLY A 121 6.83 5.43 -16.17
C GLY A 121 5.94 5.04 -14.99
N GLN A 122 5.16 5.97 -14.42
CA GLN A 122 4.26 5.65 -13.30
C GLN A 122 3.19 4.63 -13.72
N ALA A 123 3.08 3.51 -12.98
CA ALA A 123 2.01 2.55 -13.20
C ALA A 123 0.65 3.12 -12.77
N LEU A 124 -0.44 2.65 -13.38
CA LEU A 124 -1.78 3.07 -12.98
C LEU A 124 -2.11 2.60 -11.55
N GLY A 125 -1.59 1.43 -11.15
CA GLY A 125 -1.66 0.91 -9.77
C GLY A 125 -1.09 1.91 -8.77
N ASP A 126 0.16 2.34 -8.98
CA ASP A 126 0.83 3.35 -8.15
C ASP A 126 0.02 4.66 -8.10
N ALA A 127 -0.43 5.17 -9.25
CA ALA A 127 -1.22 6.39 -9.30
C ALA A 127 -2.51 6.27 -8.46
N SER A 128 -3.13 5.09 -8.43
CA SER A 128 -4.30 4.82 -7.60
C SER A 128 -3.95 4.77 -6.10
N ILE A 129 -2.80 4.20 -5.73
CA ILE A 129 -2.30 4.18 -4.35
C ILE A 129 -2.02 5.60 -3.87
N VAL A 130 -1.50 6.47 -4.72
CA VAL A 130 -1.28 7.90 -4.39
C VAL A 130 -2.59 8.61 -4.04
N GLU A 131 -3.72 8.29 -4.70
CA GLU A 131 -5.02 8.86 -4.30
C GLU A 131 -5.49 8.34 -2.94
N VAL A 132 -5.19 7.08 -2.59
CA VAL A 132 -5.45 6.51 -1.25
C VAL A 132 -4.61 7.23 -0.18
N VAL A 133 -3.32 7.44 -0.45
CA VAL A 133 -2.40 8.19 0.42
C VAL A 133 -2.92 9.61 0.64
N LYS A 134 -3.31 10.29 -0.43
CA LYS A 134 -3.87 11.64 -0.37
C LYS A 134 -5.14 11.69 0.48
N TYR A 135 -6.04 10.72 0.31
CA TYR A 135 -7.28 10.65 1.09
C TYR A 135 -7.01 10.62 2.60
N TYR A 136 -6.15 9.72 3.07
CA TYR A 136 -5.82 9.64 4.49
C TYR A 136 -5.02 10.85 4.98
N THR A 137 -4.18 11.43 4.13
CA THR A 137 -3.45 12.66 4.44
C THR A 137 -4.42 13.83 4.65
N ASP A 138 -5.40 14.00 3.77
CA ASP A 138 -6.42 15.06 3.86
C ASP A 138 -7.31 14.90 5.10
N LEU A 139 -7.49 13.67 5.59
CA LEU A 139 -8.18 13.37 6.85
C LEU A 139 -7.31 13.62 8.11
N GLY A 140 -6.05 14.02 7.94
CA GLY A 140 -5.13 14.36 9.04
C GLY A 140 -4.43 13.16 9.67
N TYR A 141 -4.35 12.03 8.98
CA TYR A 141 -3.57 10.88 9.43
C TYR A 141 -2.07 11.07 9.16
N GLU A 142 -1.24 10.44 9.99
CA GLU A 142 0.16 10.20 9.65
C GLU A 142 0.20 9.05 8.65
N VAL A 143 0.56 9.32 7.39
CA VAL A 143 0.55 8.31 6.34
C VAL A 143 1.97 7.86 6.04
N GLU A 144 2.20 6.55 6.16
CA GLU A 144 3.41 5.90 5.67
C GLU A 144 3.04 4.96 4.52
N ILE A 145 3.74 5.07 3.39
CA ILE A 145 3.69 4.10 2.30
C ILE A 145 4.71 3.02 2.58
N PHE A 146 4.22 1.81 2.81
CA PHE A 146 5.06 0.64 2.93
C PHE A 146 5.25 -0.01 1.57
N THR A 147 6.39 0.24 0.93
CA THR A 147 6.69 -0.19 -0.43
C THR A 147 8.20 -0.41 -0.60
N GLY A 148 8.58 -1.31 -1.50
CA GLY A 148 9.93 -1.41 -2.05
C GLY A 148 10.14 -0.57 -3.31
N ASP A 149 9.10 0.08 -3.85
CA ASP A 149 9.20 0.93 -5.03
C ASP A 149 9.60 2.36 -4.64
N GLU A 150 10.79 2.80 -5.06
CA GLU A 150 11.29 4.16 -4.76
C GLU A 150 10.45 5.26 -5.44
N GLY A 151 9.87 4.97 -6.60
CA GLY A 151 8.99 5.88 -7.32
C GLY A 151 7.68 6.10 -6.57
N LEU A 152 7.07 5.04 -6.06
CA LEU A 152 5.89 5.15 -5.19
C LEU A 152 6.24 5.78 -3.83
N LYS A 153 7.39 5.42 -3.24
CA LYS A 153 7.85 5.98 -1.96
C LYS A 153 8.03 7.49 -2.00
N ALA A 154 8.38 8.06 -3.16
CA ALA A 154 8.49 9.51 -3.34
C ALA A 154 7.18 10.29 -3.14
N TYR A 155 6.02 9.60 -3.14
CA TYR A 155 4.71 10.19 -2.86
C TYR A 155 4.32 10.13 -1.38
N GLU A 156 5.18 9.60 -0.50
CA GLU A 156 4.94 9.63 0.94
C GLU A 156 4.90 11.07 1.45
N PRO A 157 3.85 11.48 2.19
CA PRO A 157 3.75 12.83 2.72
C PRO A 157 4.88 13.13 3.72
N THR A 158 5.58 14.25 3.53
CA THR A 158 6.52 14.74 4.54
C THR A 158 5.75 15.42 5.66
N VAL A 159 6.00 15.04 6.91
CA VAL A 159 5.45 15.74 8.08
C VAL A 159 6.06 17.16 8.13
N GLU A 160 5.30 18.19 7.78
CA GLU A 160 5.72 19.57 8.03
C GLU A 160 5.71 19.82 9.55
N ILE A 161 6.89 19.79 10.18
CA ILE A 161 7.06 20.25 11.54
C ILE A 161 6.79 21.77 11.53
N PRO A 162 5.78 22.28 12.26
CA PRO A 162 5.50 23.71 12.26
C PRO A 162 6.74 24.45 12.77
N ARG A 163 7.35 25.29 11.91
CA ARG A 163 8.48 26.15 12.32
C ARG A 163 8.00 27.03 13.46
N ARG A 164 8.49 26.75 14.66
CA ARG A 164 8.24 27.55 15.87
C ARG A 164 8.64 29.00 15.54
N ARG A 165 7.66 29.91 15.38
CA ARG A 165 7.93 31.34 15.24
C ARG A 165 8.78 31.76 16.45
N ARG A 166 10.05 32.07 16.22
CA ARG A 166 10.86 32.78 17.23
C ARG A 166 10.17 34.14 17.44
N LYS A 167 9.68 34.35 18.66
CA LYS A 167 9.32 35.69 19.14
C LYS A 167 10.58 36.53 19.27
#